data_AF-A0A4U1IXG1-F1
#
_entry.id   AF-A0A4U1IXG1-F1
#
_cell.length_a   1.000
_cell.length_b   1.000
_cell.length_c   1.000
_cell.angle_alpha   90.00
_cell.angle_beta   90.00
_cell.angle_gamma   90.00
#
_symmetry.space_group_name_H-M   'P 1'
#
loop_
_entity.id
_entity.type
_entity.pdbx_description
1 polymer ?
#
loop_
_entity_poly.entity_id
_entity_poly.type
_entity_poly.pdbx_seq_one_letter_code
_entity_poly.pdbx_strand_id
1 'polypeptide(L)'
;MLVLAAPLALVIGLSLGLLGGGGSILTLPVLVYVLGVEPRSAIAMSLFTVAITSAAAAFAHARKGRVSYRTGAVFGGAGMAGAFGGGFVAHAIPASLLMLVFALIMLATAVAMLRGRHEPARTQTAPLWKILVLGALVGVVAGLVGAGGGFLIVPALVLLGGLAMPEAIGTSLFVIALQSAAGFAAHLGHQTVDWTLTLLIAGLSVGASLAGARLAHRLSGDALRRGFAWFVLAMAIVLLFEHVPDSLRPALLGGSLIGLAASILMLFHGRIAGVSGILGGVLSPKAGDVAWRVGFLLGMVAGGAALRALRPAAFPAAASGPLWLLAIAGLLVGYGTRLANGCTSGHGVCGISRLSARSLVATATFMFFAFVTVFVSTRILGGIR
;
A
#
# COMPACT_ATOMS: atom_id res chain seq x y z
N MET A 1 5.35 -16.18 20.57
CA MET A 1 4.09 -15.83 19.87
C MET A 1 3.24 -14.84 20.65
N LEU A 2 2.88 -15.11 21.92
CA LEU A 2 2.03 -14.21 22.73
C LEU A 2 2.60 -12.78 22.92
N VAL A 3 3.91 -12.64 23.11
CA VAL A 3 4.59 -11.34 23.24
C VAL A 3 4.47 -10.48 21.97
N LEU A 4 4.46 -11.11 20.79
CA LEU A 4 4.28 -10.43 19.50
C LEU A 4 2.81 -10.15 19.21
N ALA A 5 1.90 -11.04 19.64
CA ALA A 5 0.47 -10.90 19.43
C ALA A 5 -0.13 -9.69 20.17
N ALA A 6 0.36 -9.39 21.37
CA ALA A 6 -0.17 -8.30 22.19
C ALA A 6 -0.08 -6.89 21.55
N PRO A 7 1.09 -6.39 21.09
CA PRO A 7 1.16 -5.09 20.44
C PRO A 7 0.37 -5.05 19.13
N LEU A 8 0.32 -6.15 18.39
CA LEU A 8 -0.45 -6.25 17.14
C LEU A 8 -1.96 -6.17 17.41
N ALA A 9 -2.45 -6.85 18.45
CA ALA A 9 -3.84 -6.76 18.89
C ALA A 9 -4.23 -5.32 19.28
N LEU A 10 -3.32 -4.58 19.94
CA LEU A 10 -3.56 -3.17 20.26
C LEU A 10 -3.68 -2.31 18.99
N VAL A 11 -2.82 -2.52 17.99
CA VAL A 11 -2.90 -1.79 16.71
C VAL A 11 -4.17 -2.13 15.94
N ILE A 12 -4.55 -3.42 15.90
CA ILE A 12 -5.80 -3.88 15.29
C ILE A 12 -7.00 -3.22 15.98
N GLY A 13 -7.07 -3.29 17.31
CA GLY A 13 -8.16 -2.69 18.07
C GLY A 13 -8.25 -1.18 17.90
N LEU A 14 -7.13 -0.46 18.06
CA LEU A 14 -7.08 1.00 17.89
C LEU A 14 -7.52 1.42 16.49
N SER A 15 -7.00 0.77 15.45
CA SER A 15 -7.37 1.06 14.06
C SER A 15 -8.84 0.77 13.79
N LEU A 16 -9.39 -0.33 14.32
CA LEU A 16 -10.81 -0.65 14.19
C LEU A 16 -11.69 0.41 14.87
N GLY A 17 -11.39 0.78 16.12
CA GLY A 17 -12.18 1.76 16.88
C GLY A 17 -12.10 3.20 16.32
N LEU A 18 -10.94 3.57 15.75
CA LEU A 18 -10.71 4.88 15.14
C LEU A 18 -11.33 5.00 13.75
N LEU A 19 -11.13 3.98 12.91
CA LEU A 19 -11.37 4.06 11.47
C LEU A 19 -12.59 3.28 11.01
N GLY A 20 -13.19 2.45 11.88
CA GLY A 20 -14.44 1.74 11.60
C GLY A 20 -14.34 0.60 10.57
N GLY A 21 -13.12 0.21 10.20
CA GLY A 21 -12.86 -0.85 9.21
C GLY A 21 -11.40 -1.26 9.09
N GLY A 22 -10.46 -0.43 9.55
CA GLY A 22 -9.02 -0.70 9.40
C GLY A 22 -8.51 -1.96 10.11
N GLY A 23 -9.05 -2.29 11.29
CA GLY A 23 -8.66 -3.50 12.00
C GLY A 23 -9.04 -4.78 11.27
N SER A 24 -10.16 -4.81 10.53
CA SER A 24 -10.57 -5.99 9.75
C SER A 24 -9.58 -6.31 8.63
N ILE A 25 -9.02 -5.29 7.96
CA ILE A 25 -7.99 -5.46 6.93
C ILE A 25 -6.70 -6.03 7.53
N LEU A 26 -6.31 -5.56 8.72
CA LEU A 26 -5.04 -5.94 9.35
C LEU A 26 -5.08 -7.31 10.01
N THR A 27 -6.23 -7.73 10.54
CA THR A 27 -6.31 -8.91 11.41
C THR A 27 -5.86 -10.18 10.70
N LEU A 28 -6.34 -10.42 9.48
CA LEU A 28 -6.01 -11.64 8.74
C LEU A 28 -4.52 -11.71 8.33
N PRO A 29 -3.93 -10.68 7.67
CA PRO A 29 -2.49 -10.65 7.38
C PRO A 29 -1.61 -10.78 8.62
N VAL A 30 -2.00 -10.16 9.74
CA VAL A 30 -1.27 -10.28 11.00
C VAL A 30 -1.28 -11.72 11.52
N LEU A 31 -2.44 -12.39 11.51
CA LEU A 31 -2.54 -13.78 11.94
C LEU A 31 -1.71 -14.71 11.06
N VAL A 32 -1.78 -14.56 9.74
CA VAL A 32 -1.12 -15.45 8.78
C VAL A 32 0.38 -15.16 8.67
N TYR A 33 0.77 -13.93 8.37
CA TYR A 33 2.16 -13.61 8.03
C TYR A 33 3.04 -13.34 9.25
N VAL A 34 2.48 -12.75 10.32
CA VAL A 34 3.27 -12.39 11.51
C VAL A 34 3.20 -13.47 12.58
N LEU A 35 2.01 -14.02 12.81
CA LEU A 35 1.80 -15.06 13.82
C LEU A 35 1.87 -16.48 13.24
N GLY A 36 2.02 -16.65 11.92
CA GLY A 36 2.22 -17.96 11.29
C GLY A 36 1.02 -18.90 11.42
N VAL A 37 -0.18 -18.37 11.66
CA VAL A 37 -1.40 -19.16 11.79
C VAL A 37 -1.84 -19.65 10.41
N GLU A 38 -2.26 -20.91 10.34
CA GLU A 38 -2.78 -21.49 9.10
C GLU A 38 -3.95 -20.66 8.54
N PRO A 39 -3.98 -20.34 7.23
CA PRO A 39 -4.98 -19.43 6.64
C PRO A 39 -6.44 -19.79 6.98
N ARG A 40 -6.80 -21.08 7.00
CA ARG A 40 -8.16 -21.52 7.32
C ARG A 40 -8.56 -21.21 8.77
N SER A 41 -7.65 -21.47 9.71
CA SER A 41 -7.84 -21.13 11.12
C SER A 41 -7.85 -19.61 11.33
N ALA A 42 -6.93 -18.90 10.67
CA ALA A 42 -6.81 -17.45 10.74
C ALA A 42 -8.08 -16.71 10.31
N ILE A 43 -8.81 -17.22 9.30
CA ILE A 43 -10.11 -16.67 8.88
C ILE A 43 -11.10 -16.75 10.04
N ALA A 44 -11.30 -17.93 10.65
CA ALA A 44 -12.24 -18.10 11.76
C ALA A 44 -11.85 -17.25 12.98
N MET A 45 -10.57 -17.24 13.34
CA MET A 45 -10.03 -16.39 14.43
C MET A 45 -10.29 -14.91 14.15
N SER A 46 -10.02 -14.45 12.93
CA SER A 46 -10.23 -13.04 12.53
C SER A 46 -11.70 -12.64 12.60
N LEU A 47 -12.62 -13.48 12.13
CA LEU A 47 -14.06 -13.21 12.14
C LEU A 47 -14.58 -13.08 13.58
N PHE A 48 -14.16 -13.99 14.48
CA PHE A 48 -14.52 -13.91 15.88
C PHE A 48 -13.97 -12.65 16.56
N THR A 49 -12.66 -12.39 16.40
CA THR A 49 -12.01 -11.20 16.97
C THR A 49 -12.66 -9.92 16.44
N VAL A 50 -12.86 -9.80 15.13
CA VAL A 50 -13.46 -8.62 14.50
C VAL A 50 -14.93 -8.45 14.91
N ALA A 51 -15.70 -9.52 15.07
CA ALA A 51 -17.09 -9.45 15.52
C ALA A 51 -17.20 -8.82 16.91
N ILE A 52 -16.45 -9.33 17.90
CA ILE A 52 -16.50 -8.85 19.28
C ILE A 52 -15.95 -7.43 19.40
N THR A 53 -14.82 -7.16 18.75
CA THR A 53 -14.17 -5.84 18.80
C THR A 53 -15.01 -4.76 18.10
N SER A 54 -15.60 -5.09 16.95
CA SER A 54 -16.52 -4.17 16.25
C SER A 54 -17.79 -3.94 17.05
N ALA A 55 -18.35 -4.97 17.70
CA ALA A 55 -19.51 -4.81 18.57
C ALA A 55 -19.22 -3.87 19.76
N ALA A 56 -18.08 -4.04 20.43
CA ALA A 56 -17.66 -3.17 21.53
C ALA A 56 -17.46 -1.71 21.08
N ALA A 57 -16.79 -1.50 19.95
CA ALA A 57 -16.58 -0.17 19.39
C ALA A 57 -17.88 0.47 18.87
N ALA A 58 -18.75 -0.32 18.21
CA ALA A 58 -20.07 0.11 17.77
C ALA A 58 -20.91 0.57 18.96
N PHE A 59 -20.88 -0.18 20.08
CA PHE A 59 -21.56 0.21 21.31
C PHE A 59 -21.03 1.53 21.89
N ALA A 60 -19.71 1.75 21.87
CA ALA A 60 -19.12 3.02 22.30
C ALA A 60 -19.57 4.21 21.45
N HIS A 61 -19.62 4.06 20.12
CA HIS A 61 -20.12 5.09 19.20
C HIS A 61 -21.65 5.27 19.32
N ALA A 62 -22.39 4.19 19.56
CA ALA A 62 -23.84 4.21 19.77
C ALA A 62 -24.23 5.03 21.00
N ARG A 63 -23.49 4.90 22.12
CA ARG A 63 -23.69 5.73 23.32
C ARG A 63 -23.55 7.23 23.07
N LYS A 64 -22.93 7.63 21.95
CA LYS A 64 -22.77 9.03 21.54
C LYS A 64 -23.69 9.42 20.37
N GLY A 65 -24.66 8.58 20.01
CA GLY A 65 -25.62 8.86 18.93
C GLY A 65 -25.00 8.88 17.53
N ARG A 66 -23.86 8.21 17.32
CA ARG A 66 -23.13 8.18 16.03
C ARG A 66 -23.37 6.92 15.21
N VAL A 67 -24.48 6.22 15.45
CA VAL A 67 -24.82 4.98 14.74
C VAL A 67 -26.19 5.14 14.09
N SER A 68 -26.24 5.07 12.77
CA SER A 68 -27.47 5.10 12.00
C SER A 68 -28.01 3.68 11.84
N TYR A 69 -28.76 3.17 12.82
CA TYR A 69 -29.23 1.78 12.81
C TYR A 69 -30.07 1.42 11.59
N ARG A 70 -30.92 2.34 11.11
CA ARG A 70 -31.75 2.11 9.91
C ARG A 70 -30.87 1.91 8.66
N THR A 71 -29.94 2.84 8.43
CA THR A 71 -28.99 2.76 7.32
C THR A 71 -28.10 1.53 7.43
N GLY A 72 -27.57 1.27 8.63
CA GLY A 72 -26.72 0.13 8.93
C GLY A 72 -27.43 -1.21 8.74
N ALA A 73 -28.67 -1.37 9.20
CA ALA A 73 -29.42 -2.61 9.03
C ALA A 73 -29.73 -2.91 7.56
N VAL A 74 -30.13 -1.89 6.79
CA VAL A 74 -30.42 -2.04 5.35
C VAL A 74 -29.14 -2.32 4.56
N PHE A 75 -28.08 -1.54 4.81
CA PHE A 75 -26.78 -1.75 4.17
C PHE A 75 -26.20 -3.12 4.55
N GLY A 76 -26.25 -3.49 5.82
CA GLY A 76 -25.73 -4.75 6.33
C GLY A 76 -26.48 -5.96 5.82
N GLY A 77 -27.82 -5.91 5.80
CA GLY A 77 -28.66 -6.95 5.20
C GLY A 77 -28.35 -7.15 3.71
N ALA A 78 -28.34 -6.06 2.94
CA ALA A 78 -27.99 -6.11 1.52
C ALA A 78 -26.54 -6.57 1.30
N GLY A 79 -25.61 -6.14 2.15
CA GLY A 79 -24.20 -6.53 2.10
C GLY A 79 -23.96 -7.99 2.44
N MET A 80 -24.71 -8.57 3.39
CA MET A 80 -24.66 -10.00 3.67
C MET A 80 -25.16 -10.82 2.46
N ALA A 81 -26.30 -10.43 1.86
CA ALA A 81 -26.80 -11.08 0.66
C ALA A 81 -25.84 -10.95 -0.54
N GLY A 82 -25.28 -9.76 -0.74
CA GLY A 82 -24.28 -9.50 -1.77
C GLY A 82 -23.00 -10.32 -1.56
N ALA A 83 -22.50 -10.41 -0.32
CA ALA A 83 -21.30 -11.17 0.00
C ALA A 83 -21.49 -12.67 -0.23
N PHE A 84 -22.66 -13.21 0.11
CA PHE A 84 -22.99 -14.59 -0.23
C PHE A 84 -22.94 -14.83 -1.74
N GLY A 85 -23.58 -13.98 -2.53
CA GLY A 85 -23.53 -14.05 -4.00
C GLY A 85 -22.12 -13.88 -4.57
N GLY A 86 -21.34 -12.93 -4.04
CA GLY A 86 -19.95 -12.69 -4.43
C GLY A 86 -19.05 -13.91 -4.16
N GLY A 87 -19.25 -14.61 -3.04
CA GLY A 87 -18.48 -15.82 -2.71
C GLY A 87 -18.67 -16.96 -3.72
N PHE A 88 -19.87 -17.13 -4.27
CA PHE A 88 -20.10 -18.10 -5.36
C PHE A 88 -19.33 -17.73 -6.62
N VAL A 89 -19.38 -16.45 -7.02
CA VAL A 89 -18.71 -15.96 -8.23
C VAL A 89 -17.18 -15.96 -8.08
N ALA A 90 -16.66 -15.84 -6.86
CA ALA A 90 -15.23 -15.77 -6.58
C ALA A 90 -14.42 -16.93 -7.18
N HIS A 91 -15.00 -18.14 -7.20
CA HIS A 91 -14.35 -19.35 -7.73
C HIS A 91 -14.13 -19.30 -9.24
N ALA A 92 -14.89 -18.49 -9.97
CA ALA A 92 -14.76 -18.34 -11.42
C ALA A 92 -13.76 -17.25 -11.82
N ILE A 93 -13.27 -16.43 -10.88
CA ILE A 93 -12.40 -15.29 -11.14
C ILE A 93 -10.96 -15.63 -10.73
N PRO A 94 -9.95 -15.43 -11.61
CA PRO A 94 -8.55 -15.59 -11.23
C PRO A 94 -8.19 -14.68 -10.05
N ALA A 95 -7.50 -15.23 -9.05
CA ALA A 95 -7.11 -14.50 -7.84
C ALA A 95 -6.31 -13.22 -8.14
N SER A 96 -5.52 -13.22 -9.22
CA SER A 96 -4.76 -12.05 -9.66
C SER A 96 -5.64 -10.90 -10.14
N LEU A 97 -6.67 -11.20 -10.93
CA LEU A 97 -7.61 -10.21 -11.42
C LEU A 97 -8.42 -9.64 -10.24
N LEU A 98 -8.86 -10.50 -9.33
CA LEU A 98 -9.57 -10.11 -8.13
C LEU A 98 -8.76 -9.14 -7.26
N MET A 99 -7.49 -9.47 -6.99
CA MET A 99 -6.58 -8.61 -6.22
C MET A 99 -6.30 -7.28 -6.93
N LEU A 100 -6.15 -7.29 -8.25
CA LEU A 100 -5.96 -6.06 -9.04
C LEU A 100 -7.19 -5.15 -8.96
N VAL A 101 -8.38 -5.70 -9.21
CA VAL A 101 -9.65 -4.93 -9.12
C VAL A 101 -9.83 -4.37 -7.73
N PHE A 102 -9.57 -5.17 -6.69
CA PHE A 102 -9.65 -4.74 -5.31
C PHE A 102 -8.69 -3.59 -4.98
N ALA A 103 -7.43 -3.73 -5.36
CA ALA A 103 -6.43 -2.68 -5.17
C ALA A 103 -6.80 -1.38 -5.90
N LEU A 104 -7.35 -1.47 -7.11
CA LEU A 104 -7.84 -0.31 -7.87
C LEU A 104 -9.02 0.37 -7.17
N ILE A 105 -9.97 -0.39 -6.63
CA ILE A 105 -11.09 0.16 -5.84
C ILE A 105 -10.55 0.86 -4.57
N MET A 106 -9.60 0.26 -3.87
CA MET A 106 -8.96 0.87 -2.71
C MET A 106 -8.24 2.17 -3.05
N LEU A 107 -7.47 2.16 -4.14
CA LEU A 107 -6.76 3.35 -4.61
C LEU A 107 -7.75 4.46 -5.00
N ALA A 108 -8.79 4.13 -5.76
CA ALA A 108 -9.83 5.08 -6.15
C ALA A 108 -10.54 5.66 -4.92
N THR A 109 -10.85 4.82 -3.93
CA THR A 109 -11.46 5.22 -2.66
C THR A 109 -10.57 6.17 -1.87
N ALA A 110 -9.29 5.82 -1.70
CA ALA A 110 -8.33 6.65 -0.99
C ALA A 110 -8.17 8.01 -1.67
N VAL A 111 -8.02 8.02 -3.01
CA VAL A 111 -7.91 9.25 -3.80
C VAL A 111 -9.19 10.09 -3.70
N ALA A 112 -10.37 9.49 -3.78
CA ALA A 112 -11.64 10.19 -3.63
C ALA A 112 -11.76 10.86 -2.26
N MET A 113 -11.37 10.17 -1.18
CA MET A 113 -11.41 10.72 0.18
C MET A 113 -10.34 11.79 0.43
N LEU A 114 -9.17 11.70 -0.21
CA LEU A 114 -8.12 12.74 -0.16
C LEU A 114 -8.48 13.99 -0.97
N ARG A 115 -9.17 13.83 -2.11
CA ARG A 115 -9.60 14.94 -2.98
C ARG A 115 -10.89 15.61 -2.50
N GLY A 116 -11.72 14.90 -1.73
CA GLY A 116 -12.96 15.44 -1.16
C GLY A 116 -12.72 16.64 -0.26
N ARG A 117 -13.31 17.80 -0.61
CA ARG A 117 -13.27 19.02 0.20
C ARG A 117 -14.50 19.11 1.08
N HIS A 118 -14.25 19.25 2.38
CA HIS A 118 -15.24 19.44 3.47
C HIS A 118 -16.24 18.29 3.64
N GLU A 119 -16.31 17.76 4.87
CA GLU A 119 -17.49 16.97 5.23
C GLU A 119 -18.73 17.86 5.12
N PRO A 120 -19.80 17.41 4.43
CA PRO A 120 -21.06 18.12 4.50
C PRO A 120 -21.50 18.22 5.97
N ALA A 121 -21.83 19.44 6.41
CA ALA A 121 -22.47 19.68 7.69
C ALA A 121 -23.91 19.12 7.62
N ARG A 122 -24.04 17.79 7.75
CA ARG A 122 -25.30 17.05 7.88
C ARG A 122 -26.33 17.37 6.77
N THR A 123 -26.22 16.72 5.62
CA THR A 123 -27.20 16.88 4.53
C THR A 123 -27.73 15.54 4.08
N GLN A 124 -29.00 15.27 4.42
CA GLN A 124 -29.91 14.25 3.91
C GLN A 124 -29.32 12.85 3.69
N THR A 125 -29.78 11.89 4.51
CA THR A 125 -29.51 10.47 4.28
C THR A 125 -29.96 10.08 2.87
N ALA A 126 -29.07 9.45 2.11
CA ALA A 126 -29.40 8.93 0.79
C ALA A 126 -30.70 8.08 0.82
N PRO A 127 -31.46 8.02 -0.28
CA PRO A 127 -32.66 7.20 -0.33
C PRO A 127 -32.31 5.73 -0.11
N LEU A 128 -33.20 5.00 0.58
CA LEU A 128 -32.98 3.62 1.02
C LEU A 128 -32.61 2.65 -0.11
N TRP A 129 -33.17 2.82 -1.31
CA TRP A 129 -32.83 1.99 -2.47
C TRP A 129 -31.35 2.13 -2.86
N LYS A 130 -30.79 3.34 -2.75
CA LYS A 130 -29.38 3.60 -3.04
C LYS A 130 -28.51 2.91 -2.00
N ILE A 131 -28.87 3.00 -0.71
CA ILE A 131 -28.17 2.29 0.38
C ILE A 131 -28.22 0.77 0.17
N LEU A 132 -29.37 0.24 -0.25
CA LEU A 132 -29.56 -1.18 -0.55
C LEU A 132 -28.66 -1.64 -1.71
N VAL A 133 -28.66 -0.91 -2.84
CA VAL A 133 -27.81 -1.22 -4.00
C VAL A 133 -26.33 -1.14 -3.63
N LEU A 134 -25.93 -0.11 -2.88
CA LEU A 134 -24.56 0.06 -2.40
C LEU A 134 -24.14 -1.06 -1.46
N GLY A 135 -25.01 -1.42 -0.51
CA GLY A 135 -24.79 -2.54 0.40
C GLY A 135 -24.56 -3.82 -0.37
N ALA A 136 -25.44 -4.15 -1.33
CA ALA A 136 -25.30 -5.31 -2.19
C ALA A 136 -24.00 -5.29 -3.00
N LEU A 137 -23.65 -4.17 -3.65
CA LEU A 137 -22.44 -4.04 -4.46
C LEU A 137 -21.16 -4.21 -3.61
N VAL A 138 -21.07 -3.49 -2.49
CA VAL A 138 -19.95 -3.60 -1.54
C VAL A 138 -19.89 -5.01 -0.97
N GLY A 139 -21.05 -5.62 -0.70
CA GLY A 139 -21.19 -7.02 -0.32
C GLY A 139 -20.58 -7.96 -1.35
N VAL A 140 -20.95 -7.84 -2.62
CA VAL A 140 -20.39 -8.67 -3.72
C VAL A 140 -18.87 -8.55 -3.76
N VAL A 141 -18.34 -7.32 -3.72
CA VAL A 141 -16.88 -7.11 -3.71
C VAL A 141 -16.23 -7.73 -2.47
N ALA A 142 -16.85 -7.59 -1.29
CA ALA A 142 -16.38 -8.18 -0.05
C ALA A 142 -16.37 -9.72 -0.09
N GLY A 143 -17.42 -10.32 -0.65
CA GLY A 143 -17.56 -11.77 -0.83
C GLY A 143 -16.60 -12.33 -1.86
N LEU A 144 -16.37 -11.60 -2.94
CA LEU A 144 -15.36 -11.94 -3.95
C LEU A 144 -13.97 -12.03 -3.33
N VAL A 145 -13.61 -11.10 -2.45
CA VAL A 145 -12.27 -11.01 -1.85
C VAL A 145 -12.11 -11.89 -0.61
N GLY A 146 -13.19 -12.31 0.03
CA GLY A 146 -13.16 -13.19 1.21
C GLY A 146 -12.59 -12.54 2.48
N ALA A 147 -12.19 -11.26 2.43
CA ALA A 147 -11.54 -10.54 3.54
C ALA A 147 -12.51 -9.86 4.51
N GLY A 148 -13.83 -10.13 4.42
CA GLY A 148 -14.84 -9.53 5.29
C GLY A 148 -14.88 -8.00 5.16
N GLY A 149 -15.24 -7.50 3.96
CA GLY A 149 -15.03 -6.15 3.40
C GLY A 149 -15.50 -4.90 4.16
N GLY A 150 -15.34 -4.87 5.48
CA GLY A 150 -15.63 -3.76 6.39
C GLY A 150 -14.95 -2.45 6.02
N PHE A 151 -13.81 -2.50 5.35
CA PHE A 151 -13.10 -1.29 4.96
C PHE A 151 -13.71 -0.56 3.75
N LEU A 152 -14.52 -1.22 2.90
CA LEU A 152 -15.28 -0.54 1.83
C LEU A 152 -16.59 0.04 2.35
N ILE A 153 -17.03 -0.34 3.54
CA ILE A 153 -18.30 0.11 4.13
C ILE A 153 -18.21 1.59 4.49
N VAL A 154 -17.16 1.98 5.20
CA VAL A 154 -16.93 3.39 5.59
C VAL A 154 -16.97 4.34 4.39
N PRO A 155 -16.14 4.16 3.34
CA PRO A 155 -16.13 5.06 2.20
C PRO A 155 -17.44 5.02 1.41
N ALA A 156 -18.11 3.86 1.29
CA ALA A 156 -19.42 3.79 0.65
C ALA A 156 -20.47 4.60 1.41
N LEU A 157 -20.51 4.49 2.74
CA LEU A 157 -21.43 5.27 3.59
C LEU A 157 -21.14 6.77 3.56
N VAL A 158 -19.88 7.17 3.45
CA VAL A 158 -19.47 8.58 3.41
C VAL A 158 -19.72 9.19 2.03
N LEU A 159 -19.18 8.59 0.98
CA LEU A 159 -19.20 9.15 -0.36
C LEU A 159 -20.58 9.01 -1.03
N LEU A 160 -21.30 7.94 -0.73
CA LEU A 160 -22.52 7.59 -1.47
C LEU A 160 -23.75 7.56 -0.57
N GLY A 161 -23.59 7.22 0.71
CA GLY A 161 -24.62 7.28 1.76
C GLY A 161 -24.82 8.67 2.37
N GLY A 162 -23.86 9.59 2.20
CA GLY A 162 -23.94 10.97 2.70
C GLY A 162 -23.74 11.11 4.21
N LEU A 163 -23.24 10.09 4.89
CA LEU A 163 -22.96 10.15 6.33
C LEU A 163 -21.66 10.91 6.60
N ALA A 164 -21.63 11.71 7.67
CA ALA A 164 -20.38 12.28 8.18
C ALA A 164 -19.44 11.17 8.67
N MET A 165 -18.11 11.31 8.59
CA MET A 165 -17.18 10.23 8.98
C MET A 165 -17.46 9.67 10.37
N PRO A 166 -17.71 10.48 11.43
CA PRO A 166 -17.96 9.91 12.75
C PRO A 166 -19.20 9.01 12.80
N GLU A 167 -20.25 9.34 12.04
CA GLU A 167 -21.47 8.54 11.94
C GLU A 167 -21.26 7.32 11.03
N ALA A 168 -20.50 7.47 9.95
CA ALA A 168 -20.14 6.38 9.05
C ALA A 168 -19.27 5.32 9.74
N ILE A 169 -18.31 5.73 10.57
CA ILE A 169 -17.47 4.84 11.39
C ILE A 169 -18.32 4.04 12.37
N GLY A 170 -19.23 4.70 13.11
CA GLY A 170 -20.12 3.99 14.04
C GLY A 170 -21.06 3.03 13.32
N THR A 171 -21.65 3.48 12.21
CA THR A 171 -22.57 2.67 11.40
C THR A 171 -21.85 1.49 10.73
N SER A 172 -20.63 1.68 10.24
CA SER A 172 -19.84 0.59 9.65
C SER A 172 -19.44 -0.45 10.69
N LEU A 173 -19.05 -0.05 11.90
CA LEU A 173 -18.73 -0.99 12.99
C LEU A 173 -19.92 -1.87 13.36
N PHE A 174 -21.14 -1.30 13.36
CA PHE A 174 -22.36 -2.08 13.55
C PHE A 174 -22.55 -3.11 12.43
N VAL A 175 -22.38 -2.70 11.17
CA VAL A 175 -22.48 -3.62 10.02
C VAL A 175 -21.41 -4.71 10.07
N ILE A 176 -20.16 -4.35 10.36
CA ILE A 176 -19.03 -5.30 10.47
C ILE A 176 -19.27 -6.29 11.60
N ALA A 177 -19.81 -5.86 12.74
CA ALA A 177 -20.16 -6.76 13.83
C ALA A 177 -21.17 -7.82 13.36
N LEU A 178 -22.21 -7.42 12.63
CA LEU A 178 -23.21 -8.35 12.08
C LEU A 178 -22.60 -9.30 11.03
N GLN A 179 -21.85 -8.77 10.07
CA GLN A 179 -21.26 -9.57 9.00
C GLN A 179 -20.21 -10.55 9.53
N SER A 180 -19.36 -10.12 10.45
CA SER A 180 -18.34 -10.98 11.06
C SER A 180 -18.96 -12.04 11.98
N ALA A 181 -20.04 -11.71 12.70
CA ALA A 181 -20.79 -12.70 13.48
C ALA A 181 -21.43 -13.76 12.57
N ALA A 182 -22.08 -13.36 11.48
CA ALA A 182 -22.65 -14.27 10.50
C ALA A 182 -21.57 -15.13 9.81
N GLY A 183 -20.45 -14.51 9.42
CA GLY A 183 -19.32 -15.20 8.82
C GLY A 183 -18.68 -16.21 9.78
N PHE A 184 -18.48 -15.84 11.05
CA PHE A 184 -17.98 -16.76 12.07
C PHE A 184 -18.96 -17.92 12.29
N ALA A 185 -20.27 -17.65 12.35
CA ALA A 185 -21.28 -18.67 12.51
C ALA A 185 -21.27 -19.70 11.37
N ALA A 186 -21.02 -19.26 10.13
CA ALA A 186 -20.88 -20.16 8.99
C ALA A 186 -19.62 -21.06 9.04
N HIS A 187 -18.63 -20.71 9.87
CA HIS A 187 -17.40 -21.49 10.04
C HIS A 187 -17.37 -22.31 11.35
N LEU A 188 -18.40 -22.20 12.21
CA LEU A 188 -18.52 -22.97 13.44
C LEU A 188 -18.55 -24.47 13.14
N GLY A 189 -17.61 -25.22 13.71
CA GLY A 189 -17.56 -26.69 13.62
C GLY A 189 -16.70 -27.27 12.49
N HIS A 190 -16.20 -26.46 11.55
CA HIS A 190 -15.39 -26.95 10.42
C HIS A 190 -13.89 -26.67 10.54
N GLN A 191 -13.44 -25.82 11.48
CA GLN A 191 -12.03 -25.38 11.57
C GLN A 191 -11.51 -25.45 13.01
N THR A 192 -10.22 -25.75 13.18
CA THR A 192 -9.53 -25.69 14.46
C THR A 192 -9.25 -24.24 14.82
N VAL A 193 -9.73 -23.78 15.98
CA VAL A 193 -9.53 -22.41 16.48
C VAL A 193 -8.64 -22.49 17.72
N ASP A 194 -7.50 -21.81 17.70
CA ASP A 194 -6.71 -21.58 18.92
C ASP A 194 -7.43 -20.53 19.77
N TRP A 195 -8.29 -21.00 20.68
CA TRP A 195 -9.07 -20.16 21.56
C TRP A 195 -8.21 -19.32 22.50
N THR A 196 -7.03 -19.80 22.89
CA THR A 196 -6.15 -19.06 23.81
C THR A 196 -5.63 -17.81 23.13
N LEU A 197 -5.07 -17.96 21.93
CA LEU A 197 -4.57 -16.84 21.13
C LEU A 197 -5.72 -15.92 20.71
N THR A 198 -6.86 -16.49 20.30
CA THR A 198 -8.03 -15.74 19.84
C THR A 198 -8.63 -14.87 20.94
N LEU A 199 -8.83 -15.42 22.15
CA LEU A 199 -9.39 -14.67 23.28
C LEU A 199 -8.42 -13.59 23.78
N LEU A 200 -7.11 -13.86 23.74
CA LEU A 200 -6.09 -12.87 24.09
C LEU A 200 -6.10 -11.70 23.10
N ILE A 201 -6.08 -11.98 21.79
CA ILE A 201 -6.15 -10.94 20.75
C ILE A 201 -7.47 -10.19 20.85
N ALA A 202 -8.61 -10.88 21.01
CA ALA A 202 -9.92 -10.26 21.13
C ALA A 202 -10.02 -9.35 22.36
N GLY A 203 -9.59 -9.82 23.54
CA GLY A 203 -9.63 -9.03 24.78
C GLY A 203 -8.80 -7.75 24.69
N LEU A 204 -7.55 -7.86 24.23
CA LEU A 204 -6.68 -6.70 24.03
C LEU A 204 -7.22 -5.74 22.96
N SER A 205 -7.73 -6.29 21.86
CA SER A 205 -8.31 -5.50 20.78
C SER A 205 -9.59 -4.79 21.21
N VAL A 206 -10.41 -5.37 22.10
CA VAL A 206 -11.60 -4.71 22.65
C VAL A 206 -11.18 -3.48 23.44
N GLY A 207 -10.25 -3.60 24.39
CA GLY A 207 -9.75 -2.47 25.17
C GLY A 207 -9.19 -1.36 24.29
N ALA A 208 -8.36 -1.74 23.31
CA ALA A 208 -7.81 -0.83 22.32
C ALA A 208 -8.86 -0.18 21.42
N SER A 209 -9.90 -0.91 21.00
CA SER A 209 -11.00 -0.39 20.16
C SER A 209 -11.86 0.63 20.90
N LEU A 210 -12.08 0.44 22.20
CA LEU A 210 -12.77 1.41 23.04
C LEU A 210 -11.92 2.67 23.22
N ALA A 211 -10.60 2.54 23.38
CA ALA A 211 -9.68 3.68 23.39
C ALA A 211 -9.67 4.41 22.04
N GLY A 212 -9.66 3.67 20.93
CA GLY A 212 -9.75 4.21 19.57
C GLY A 212 -11.05 4.96 19.33
N ALA A 213 -12.19 4.40 19.75
CA ALA A 213 -13.49 5.07 19.67
C ALA A 213 -13.52 6.38 20.47
N ARG A 214 -12.95 6.38 21.69
CA ARG A 214 -12.80 7.60 22.50
C ARG A 214 -11.93 8.65 21.82
N LEU A 215 -10.83 8.25 21.20
CA LEU A 215 -9.93 9.15 20.48
C LEU A 215 -10.59 9.71 19.21
N ALA A 216 -11.37 8.90 18.48
CA ALA A 216 -12.14 9.34 17.32
C ALA A 216 -13.14 10.45 17.68
N HIS A 217 -13.62 10.52 18.92
CA HIS A 217 -14.46 11.62 19.37
C HIS A 217 -13.74 12.97 19.50
N ARG A 218 -12.41 12.94 19.69
CA ARG A 218 -11.59 14.15 19.83
C ARG A 218 -11.04 14.66 18.51
N LEU A 219 -11.15 13.87 17.44
CA LEU A 219 -10.66 14.22 16.11
C LEU A 219 -11.79 14.84 15.28
N SER A 220 -11.44 15.84 14.47
CA SER A 220 -12.38 16.38 13.48
C SER A 220 -12.66 15.34 12.40
N GLY A 221 -13.85 15.39 11.80
CA GLY A 221 -14.19 14.47 10.71
C GLY A 221 -13.25 14.57 9.51
N ASP A 222 -12.70 15.76 9.23
CA ASP A 222 -11.62 15.94 8.24
C ASP A 222 -10.33 15.20 8.60
N ALA A 223 -9.94 15.18 9.88
CA ALA A 223 -8.77 14.44 10.34
C ALA A 223 -9.01 12.93 10.24
N LEU A 224 -10.21 12.46 10.61
CA LEU A 224 -10.61 11.06 10.46
C LEU A 224 -10.68 10.64 8.98
N ARG A 225 -11.25 11.47 8.10
CA ARG A 225 -11.30 11.22 6.66
C ARG A 225 -9.90 11.07 6.08
N ARG A 226 -9.01 12.03 6.34
CA ARG A 226 -7.63 11.99 5.85
C ARG A 226 -6.85 10.82 6.44
N GLY A 227 -7.01 10.55 7.73
CA GLY A 227 -6.39 9.40 8.41
C GLY A 227 -6.82 8.08 7.80
N PHE A 228 -8.13 7.89 7.58
CA PHE A 228 -8.69 6.73 6.90
C PHE A 228 -8.17 6.61 5.47
N ALA A 229 -8.15 7.71 4.71
CA ALA A 229 -7.72 7.70 3.32
C ALA A 229 -6.24 7.34 3.17
N TRP A 230 -5.36 7.88 4.02
CA TRP A 230 -3.95 7.50 4.06
C TRP A 230 -3.76 6.03 4.47
N PHE A 231 -4.55 5.56 5.43
CA PHE A 231 -4.54 4.16 5.83
C PHE A 231 -4.94 3.22 4.68
N VAL A 232 -6.05 3.51 3.98
CA VAL A 232 -6.47 2.73 2.80
C VAL A 232 -5.45 2.79 1.68
N LEU A 233 -4.84 3.97 1.44
CA LEU A 233 -3.78 4.11 0.44
C LEU A 233 -2.57 3.24 0.77
N ALA A 234 -2.12 3.24 2.03
CA ALA A 234 -1.01 2.42 2.48
C ALA A 234 -1.32 0.93 2.27
N MET A 235 -2.53 0.49 2.63
CA MET A 235 -2.95 -0.89 2.41
C MET A 235 -3.05 -1.25 0.92
N ALA A 236 -3.56 -0.35 0.07
CA ALA A 236 -3.59 -0.57 -1.38
C ALA A 236 -2.18 -0.77 -1.96
N ILE A 237 -1.22 0.04 -1.52
CA ILE A 237 0.18 -0.09 -1.94
C ILE A 237 0.78 -1.41 -1.48
N VAL A 238 0.57 -1.80 -0.22
CA VAL A 238 1.06 -3.08 0.33
C VAL A 238 0.50 -4.26 -0.46
N LEU A 239 -0.82 -4.28 -0.70
CA LEU A 239 -1.46 -5.36 -1.45
C LEU A 239 -0.97 -5.46 -2.89
N LEU A 240 -0.77 -4.32 -3.57
CA LEU A 240 -0.17 -4.29 -4.91
C LEU A 240 1.25 -4.83 -4.87
N PHE A 241 2.05 -4.42 -3.89
CA PHE A 241 3.44 -4.83 -3.76
C PHE A 241 3.60 -6.33 -3.49
N GLU A 242 2.73 -6.92 -2.67
CA GLU A 242 2.71 -8.37 -2.47
C GLU A 242 2.30 -9.14 -3.72
N HIS A 243 1.43 -8.57 -4.55
CA HIS A 243 0.99 -9.20 -5.79
C HIS A 243 2.00 -9.08 -6.95
N VAL A 244 3.05 -8.27 -6.81
CA VAL A 244 4.10 -8.13 -7.81
C VAL A 244 4.96 -9.40 -7.84
N PRO A 245 5.26 -9.97 -9.03
CA PRO A 245 6.17 -11.10 -9.17
C PRO A 245 7.51 -10.86 -8.47
N ASP A 246 8.08 -11.90 -7.88
CA ASP A 246 9.36 -11.82 -7.14
C ASP A 246 10.50 -11.25 -8.00
N SER A 247 10.45 -11.43 -9.33
CA SER A 247 11.41 -10.87 -10.28
C SER A 247 11.33 -9.34 -10.42
N LEU A 248 10.15 -8.74 -10.26
CA LEU A 248 9.93 -7.29 -10.36
C LEU A 248 10.08 -6.58 -9.01
N ARG A 249 9.91 -7.29 -7.89
CA ARG A 249 9.93 -6.70 -6.55
C ARG A 249 11.22 -5.91 -6.23
N PRO A 250 12.43 -6.42 -6.54
CA PRO A 250 13.68 -5.67 -6.34
C PRO A 250 13.76 -4.41 -7.22
N ALA A 251 13.23 -4.47 -8.45
CA ALA A 251 13.22 -3.33 -9.36
C ALA A 251 12.30 -2.21 -8.84
N LEU A 252 11.13 -2.56 -8.30
CA LEU A 252 10.22 -1.58 -7.68
C LEU A 252 10.82 -0.97 -6.42
N LEU A 253 11.39 -1.79 -5.51
CA LEU A 253 12.04 -1.29 -4.30
C LEU A 253 13.24 -0.39 -4.64
N GLY A 254 14.13 -0.85 -5.51
CA GLY A 254 15.30 -0.10 -5.95
C GLY A 254 14.91 1.20 -6.66
N GLY A 255 13.95 1.15 -7.58
CA GLY A 255 13.43 2.33 -8.27
C GLY A 255 12.81 3.34 -7.30
N SER A 256 12.02 2.88 -6.32
CA SER A 256 11.42 3.74 -5.29
C SER A 256 12.48 4.41 -4.42
N LEU A 257 13.51 3.66 -4.00
CA LEU A 257 14.64 4.20 -3.23
C LEU A 257 15.44 5.24 -4.01
N ILE A 258 15.71 4.99 -5.30
CA ILE A 258 16.40 5.93 -6.18
C ILE A 258 15.56 7.21 -6.36
N GLY A 259 14.25 7.07 -6.59
CA GLY A 259 13.33 8.20 -6.71
C GLY A 259 13.24 9.03 -5.43
N LEU A 260 13.19 8.38 -4.26
CA LEU A 260 13.22 9.03 -2.95
C LEU A 260 14.53 9.79 -2.75
N ALA A 261 15.68 9.17 -3.03
CA ALA A 261 16.99 9.80 -2.93
C ALA A 261 17.12 11.03 -3.86
N ALA A 262 16.63 10.92 -5.10
CA ALA A 262 16.60 12.04 -6.04
C ALA A 262 15.69 13.18 -5.56
N SER A 263 14.54 12.84 -4.97
CA SER A 263 13.59 13.82 -4.41
C SER A 263 14.17 14.54 -3.18
N ILE A 264 14.86 13.81 -2.30
CA ILE A 264 15.57 14.38 -1.14
C ILE A 264 16.65 15.36 -1.62
N LEU A 265 17.49 14.95 -2.59
CA LEU A 265 18.51 15.84 -3.15
C LEU A 265 17.89 17.13 -3.73
N MET A 266 16.78 16.99 -4.45
CA MET A 266 16.07 18.13 -5.03
C MET A 266 15.43 19.03 -3.95
N LEU A 267 14.89 18.46 -2.88
CA LEU A 267 14.27 19.22 -1.78
C LEU A 267 15.29 20.03 -0.98
N PHE A 268 16.45 19.45 -0.65
CA PHE A 268 17.45 20.10 0.21
C PHE A 268 18.42 20.99 -0.55
N HIS A 269 18.80 20.62 -1.78
CA HIS A 269 19.80 21.37 -2.55
C HIS A 269 19.23 22.08 -3.79
N GLY A 270 17.96 21.85 -4.15
CA GLY A 270 17.37 22.42 -5.37
C GLY A 270 18.03 21.91 -6.66
N ARG A 271 18.74 20.78 -6.60
CA ARG A 271 19.52 20.20 -7.71
C ARG A 271 18.89 18.92 -8.23
N ILE A 272 19.15 18.63 -9.51
CA ILE A 272 18.72 17.39 -10.17
C ILE A 272 19.80 16.31 -10.00
N ALA A 273 19.40 15.10 -9.64
CA ALA A 273 20.30 13.96 -9.55
C ALA A 273 20.71 13.49 -10.96
N GLY A 274 21.96 13.77 -11.36
CA GLY A 274 22.54 13.33 -12.62
C GLY A 274 24.04 13.10 -12.49
N VAL A 275 24.46 11.83 -12.49
CA VAL A 275 25.84 11.43 -12.12
C VAL A 275 26.91 12.09 -13.00
N SER A 276 26.72 12.11 -14.33
CA SER A 276 27.67 12.79 -15.25
C SER A 276 27.81 14.28 -14.97
N GLY A 277 26.70 14.95 -14.63
CA GLY A 277 26.72 16.37 -14.28
C GLY A 277 27.37 16.63 -12.92
N ILE A 278 27.14 15.73 -11.96
CA ILE A 278 27.77 15.75 -10.63
C ILE A 278 29.27 15.60 -10.76
N LEU A 279 29.75 14.56 -11.46
CA LEU A 279 31.17 14.31 -11.71
C LEU A 279 31.83 15.44 -12.50
N GLY A 280 31.18 15.93 -13.57
CA GLY A 280 31.69 17.07 -14.33
C GLY A 280 31.86 18.34 -13.50
N GLY A 281 30.95 18.60 -12.55
CA GLY A 281 31.05 19.73 -11.63
C GLY A 281 32.15 19.59 -10.56
N VAL A 282 32.63 18.36 -10.29
CA VAL A 282 33.81 18.13 -9.44
C VAL A 282 35.09 18.36 -10.24
N LEU A 283 35.13 17.90 -11.50
CA LEU A 283 36.28 18.05 -12.40
C LEU A 283 36.47 19.50 -12.89
N SER A 284 35.42 20.30 -12.93
CA SER A 284 35.45 21.72 -13.28
C SER A 284 34.76 22.54 -12.18
N PRO A 285 35.43 22.71 -11.04
CA PRO A 285 34.81 23.20 -9.81
C PRO A 285 34.41 24.67 -9.89
N LYS A 286 33.24 24.98 -9.32
CA LYS A 286 32.81 26.35 -9.00
C LYS A 286 32.78 26.50 -7.48
N ALA A 287 33.17 27.68 -6.98
CA ALA A 287 33.20 27.96 -5.54
C ALA A 287 31.83 27.69 -4.90
N GLY A 288 31.81 26.95 -3.79
CA GLY A 288 30.61 26.61 -3.02
C GLY A 288 29.77 25.42 -3.53
N ASP A 289 30.05 24.87 -4.72
CA ASP A 289 29.22 23.80 -5.32
C ASP A 289 29.86 22.40 -5.26
N VAL A 290 31.10 22.28 -4.78
CA VAL A 290 31.88 21.03 -4.82
C VAL A 290 31.52 20.06 -3.69
N ALA A 291 31.28 20.58 -2.47
CA ALA A 291 31.14 19.75 -1.26
C ALA A 291 30.00 18.72 -1.36
N TRP A 292 28.81 19.14 -1.81
CA TRP A 292 27.66 18.24 -1.94
C TRP A 292 27.85 17.21 -3.07
N ARG A 293 28.54 17.58 -4.15
CA ARG A 293 28.83 16.70 -5.29
C ARG A 293 29.79 15.59 -4.89
N VAL A 294 30.85 15.96 -4.18
CA VAL A 294 31.80 15.00 -3.60
C VAL A 294 31.10 14.10 -2.58
N GLY A 295 30.29 14.67 -1.68
CA GLY A 295 29.49 13.90 -0.73
C GLY A 295 28.57 12.89 -1.40
N PHE A 296 27.89 13.28 -2.49
CA PHE A 296 27.03 12.38 -3.27
C PHE A 296 27.81 11.23 -3.91
N LEU A 297 28.96 11.53 -4.55
CA LEU A 297 29.79 10.50 -5.19
C LEU A 297 30.41 9.54 -4.17
N LEU A 298 30.93 10.07 -3.06
CA LEU A 298 31.44 9.26 -1.95
C LEU A 298 30.34 8.39 -1.35
N GLY A 299 29.14 8.93 -1.14
CA GLY A 299 27.99 8.17 -0.65
C GLY A 299 27.60 7.03 -1.59
N MET A 300 27.63 7.23 -2.90
CA MET A 300 27.37 6.19 -3.90
C MET A 300 28.41 5.06 -3.85
N VAL A 301 29.70 5.41 -3.80
CA VAL A 301 30.80 4.44 -3.71
C VAL A 301 30.76 3.70 -2.38
N ALA A 302 30.60 4.42 -1.27
CA ALA A 302 30.51 3.85 0.07
C ALA A 302 29.29 2.94 0.22
N GLY A 303 28.13 3.31 -0.34
CA GLY A 303 26.92 2.48 -0.36
C GLY A 303 27.14 1.16 -1.10
N GLY A 304 27.79 1.20 -2.27
CA GLY A 304 28.17 0.00 -3.01
C GLY A 304 29.17 -0.88 -2.25
N ALA A 305 30.18 -0.27 -1.63
CA ALA A 305 31.18 -0.97 -0.82
C ALA A 305 30.56 -1.62 0.43
N ALA A 306 29.69 -0.91 1.14
CA ALA A 306 28.96 -1.42 2.30
C ALA A 306 28.06 -2.60 1.92
N LEU A 307 27.32 -2.49 0.80
CA LEU A 307 26.48 -3.57 0.32
C LEU A 307 27.32 -4.79 -0.07
N ARG A 308 28.49 -4.59 -0.68
CA ARG A 308 29.43 -5.66 -1.01
C ARG A 308 29.96 -6.36 0.24
N ALA A 309 30.24 -5.62 1.30
CA ALA A 309 30.69 -6.19 2.57
C ALA A 309 29.57 -6.99 3.27
N LEU A 310 28.34 -6.48 3.27
CA LEU A 310 27.19 -7.11 3.92
C LEU A 310 26.62 -8.30 3.14
N ARG A 311 26.65 -8.22 1.80
CA ARG A 311 26.06 -9.21 0.89
C ARG A 311 27.00 -9.47 -0.29
N PRO A 312 28.15 -10.13 -0.07
CA PRO A 312 29.13 -10.39 -1.13
C PRO A 312 28.54 -11.21 -2.29
N ALA A 313 27.61 -12.12 -2.01
CA ALA A 313 26.90 -12.90 -3.03
C ALA A 313 25.97 -12.09 -3.95
N ALA A 314 25.63 -10.84 -3.59
CA ALA A 314 24.82 -9.96 -4.44
C ALA A 314 25.63 -9.33 -5.59
N PHE A 315 26.96 -9.40 -5.54
CA PHE A 315 27.83 -8.88 -6.57
C PHE A 315 28.30 -10.05 -7.45
N PRO A 316 27.96 -10.07 -8.75
CA PRO A 316 28.54 -11.05 -9.65
C PRO A 316 30.06 -10.88 -9.71
N ALA A 317 30.78 -11.94 -10.13
CA ALA A 317 32.22 -11.89 -10.33
C ALA A 317 32.58 -10.65 -11.17
N ALA A 318 33.68 -9.97 -10.79
CA ALA A 318 34.12 -8.76 -11.47
C ALA A 318 34.21 -8.99 -12.97
N ALA A 319 33.77 -8.01 -13.77
CA ALA A 319 33.77 -8.11 -15.22
C ALA A 319 35.14 -8.57 -15.74
N SER A 320 35.18 -9.74 -16.36
CA SER A 320 36.36 -10.38 -16.93
C SER A 320 36.71 -9.79 -18.30
N GLY A 321 36.95 -8.48 -18.37
CA GLY A 321 37.30 -7.81 -19.62
C GLY A 321 38.71 -7.19 -19.57
N PRO A 322 39.40 -7.07 -20.71
CA PRO A 322 40.67 -6.37 -20.73
C PRO A 322 40.45 -4.88 -20.39
N LEU A 323 41.30 -4.33 -19.52
CA LEU A 323 41.14 -2.98 -18.95
C LEU A 323 40.96 -1.88 -20.01
N TRP A 324 41.64 -2.02 -21.16
CA TRP A 324 41.55 -1.05 -22.26
C TRP A 324 40.13 -0.95 -22.83
N LEU A 325 39.39 -2.06 -22.90
CA LEU A 325 38.02 -2.06 -23.42
C LEU A 325 37.08 -1.34 -22.46
N LEU A 326 37.26 -1.55 -21.15
CA LEU A 326 36.51 -0.83 -20.10
C LEU A 326 36.82 0.68 -20.13
N ALA A 327 38.08 1.05 -20.35
CA ALA A 327 38.49 2.45 -20.46
C ALA A 327 37.85 3.12 -21.69
N ILE A 328 37.89 2.49 -22.86
CA ILE A 328 37.24 3.00 -24.08
C ILE A 328 35.73 3.11 -23.88
N ALA A 329 35.08 2.08 -23.30
CA ALA A 329 33.66 2.12 -23.01
C ALA A 329 33.30 3.28 -22.07
N GLY A 330 34.09 3.50 -21.01
CA GLY A 330 33.91 4.62 -20.08
C GLY A 330 34.04 5.99 -20.77
N LEU A 331 35.04 6.15 -21.65
CA LEU A 331 35.23 7.38 -22.44
C LEU A 331 34.06 7.64 -23.39
N LEU A 332 33.58 6.62 -24.10
CA LEU A 332 32.43 6.74 -25.00
C LEU A 332 31.16 7.09 -24.25
N VAL A 333 30.90 6.47 -23.09
CA VAL A 333 29.77 6.82 -22.21
C VAL A 333 29.91 8.26 -21.70
N GLY A 334 31.11 8.67 -21.28
CA GLY A 334 31.40 10.04 -20.85
C GLY A 334 31.12 11.07 -21.96
N TYR A 335 31.63 10.83 -23.16
CA TYR A 335 31.40 11.67 -24.33
C TYR A 335 29.91 11.74 -24.70
N GLY A 336 29.24 10.58 -24.79
CA GLY A 336 27.82 10.49 -25.12
C GLY A 336 26.93 11.22 -24.11
N THR A 337 27.22 11.09 -22.81
CA THR A 337 26.46 11.80 -21.77
C THR A 337 26.72 13.32 -21.76
N ARG A 338 27.90 13.78 -22.18
CA ARG A 338 28.13 15.22 -22.43
C ARG A 338 27.36 15.71 -23.65
N LEU A 339 27.38 14.96 -24.75
CA LEU A 339 26.65 15.32 -25.98
C LEU A 339 25.14 15.41 -25.72
N ALA A 340 24.59 14.48 -24.95
CA ALA A 340 23.19 14.48 -24.54
C ALA A 340 22.84 15.53 -23.46
N ASN A 341 23.84 16.25 -22.92
CA ASN A 341 23.71 17.15 -21.77
C ASN A 341 23.08 16.47 -20.53
N GLY A 342 23.42 15.20 -20.31
CA GLY A 342 22.90 14.38 -19.22
C GLY A 342 23.13 12.89 -19.43
N CYS A 343 22.99 12.13 -18.34
CA CYS A 343 23.03 10.68 -18.34
C CYS A 343 21.64 10.09 -18.09
N THR A 344 21.53 8.76 -18.13
CA THR A 344 20.28 8.04 -17.87
C THR A 344 19.71 8.28 -16.47
N SER A 345 20.53 8.56 -15.45
CA SER A 345 20.01 8.97 -14.13
C SER A 345 19.35 10.37 -14.18
N GLY A 346 19.95 11.32 -14.90
CA GLY A 346 19.40 12.67 -15.05
C GLY A 346 18.17 12.72 -15.96
N HIS A 347 18.25 12.12 -17.15
CA HIS A 347 17.15 12.07 -18.10
C HIS A 347 16.08 11.05 -17.71
N GLY A 348 16.49 9.81 -17.41
CA GLY A 348 15.59 8.70 -17.13
C GLY A 348 14.87 8.85 -15.79
N VAL A 349 15.57 9.08 -14.68
CA VAL A 349 14.93 9.19 -13.36
C VAL A 349 14.27 10.56 -13.20
N CYS A 350 15.05 11.64 -13.22
CA CYS A 350 14.53 12.97 -12.90
C CYS A 350 13.81 13.63 -14.08
N GLY A 351 14.29 13.42 -15.30
CA GLY A 351 13.78 14.06 -16.51
C GLY A 351 12.41 13.53 -16.95
N ILE A 352 12.22 12.22 -16.99
CA ILE A 352 10.93 11.59 -17.33
C ILE A 352 9.89 11.89 -16.25
N SER A 353 10.25 11.85 -14.96
CA SER A 353 9.36 12.21 -13.85
C SER A 353 8.83 13.65 -13.93
N ARG A 354 9.56 14.55 -14.62
CA ARG A 354 9.17 15.93 -14.90
C ARG A 354 8.49 16.11 -16.26
N LEU A 355 8.14 15.01 -16.94
CA LEU A 355 7.50 14.98 -18.26
C LEU A 355 8.28 15.76 -19.35
N SER A 356 9.61 15.76 -19.27
CA SER A 356 10.47 16.42 -20.25
C SER A 356 10.55 15.61 -21.55
N ALA A 357 10.02 16.16 -22.66
CA ALA A 357 10.11 15.56 -23.99
C ALA A 357 11.57 15.28 -24.41
N ARG A 358 12.49 16.22 -24.12
CA ARG A 358 13.93 16.03 -24.35
C ARG A 358 14.46 14.79 -23.63
N SER A 359 14.04 14.60 -22.38
CA SER A 359 14.51 13.48 -21.56
C SER A 359 13.91 12.15 -21.98
N LEU A 360 12.66 12.14 -22.47
CA LEU A 360 12.05 10.96 -23.06
C LEU A 360 12.83 10.51 -24.31
N VAL A 361 13.10 11.43 -25.23
CA VAL A 361 13.87 11.13 -26.46
C VAL A 361 15.29 10.67 -26.13
N ALA A 362 16.00 11.36 -25.24
CA ALA A 362 17.35 10.98 -24.82
C ALA A 362 17.38 9.58 -24.20
N THR A 363 16.45 9.28 -23.28
CA THR A 363 16.36 7.97 -22.63
C THR A 363 16.01 6.87 -23.63
N ALA A 364 15.04 7.10 -24.52
CA ALA A 364 14.66 6.14 -25.55
C ALA A 364 15.83 5.83 -26.48
N THR A 365 16.60 6.85 -26.87
CA THR A 365 17.81 6.70 -27.70
C THR A 365 18.87 5.87 -26.97
N PHE A 366 19.18 6.19 -25.70
CA PHE A 366 20.12 5.42 -24.90
C PHE A 366 19.70 3.95 -24.76
N MET A 367 18.43 3.68 -24.46
CA MET A 367 17.92 2.32 -24.31
C MET A 367 17.96 1.57 -25.64
N PHE A 368 17.56 2.18 -26.75
CA PHE A 368 17.61 1.57 -28.07
C PHE A 368 19.03 1.11 -28.43
N PHE A 369 20.02 2.00 -28.34
CA PHE A 369 21.41 1.63 -28.64
C PHE A 369 21.99 0.64 -27.63
N ALA A 370 21.59 0.70 -26.36
CA ALA A 370 21.99 -0.31 -25.38
C ALA A 370 21.44 -1.70 -25.74
N PHE A 371 20.15 -1.80 -26.10
CA PHE A 371 19.53 -3.05 -26.54
C PHE A 371 20.19 -3.60 -27.81
N VAL A 372 20.44 -2.75 -28.81
CA VAL A 372 21.14 -3.15 -30.03
C VAL A 372 22.55 -3.64 -29.71
N THR A 373 23.30 -2.91 -28.88
CA THR A 373 24.67 -3.29 -28.50
C THR A 373 24.69 -4.64 -27.78
N VAL A 374 23.79 -4.86 -26.83
CA VAL A 374 23.66 -6.15 -26.12
C VAL A 374 23.23 -7.26 -27.06
N PHE A 375 22.28 -7.02 -27.95
CA PHE A 375 21.82 -8.02 -28.92
C PHE A 375 22.96 -8.44 -29.86
N VAL A 376 23.69 -7.48 -30.43
CA VAL A 376 24.82 -7.75 -31.32
C VAL A 376 25.93 -8.48 -30.55
N SER A 377 26.30 -8.02 -29.35
CA SER A 377 27.40 -8.62 -28.59
C SER A 377 27.10 -10.04 -28.11
N THR A 378 25.85 -10.31 -27.71
CA THR A 378 25.46 -11.61 -27.14
C THR A 378 24.97 -12.62 -28.18
N ARG A 379 24.25 -12.19 -29.22
CA ARG A 379 23.63 -13.09 -30.21
C ARG A 379 24.41 -13.23 -31.50
N ILE A 380 25.09 -12.17 -31.96
CA ILE A 380 25.81 -12.17 -33.24
C ILE A 380 27.28 -12.51 -33.02
N LEU A 381 27.93 -11.85 -32.06
CA LEU A 381 29.36 -12.00 -31.80
C LEU A 381 29.71 -13.15 -30.83
N GLY A 382 28.73 -13.95 -30.41
CA GLY A 382 28.95 -15.13 -29.56
C GLY A 382 29.30 -14.85 -28.09
N GLY A 383 29.22 -13.59 -27.64
CA GLY A 383 29.50 -13.16 -26.27
C GLY A 383 30.96 -12.75 -26.06
N ILE A 384 31.20 -11.44 -25.94
CA ILE A 384 32.41 -10.92 -25.30
C ILE A 384 32.25 -11.23 -23.81
N ARG A 385 32.79 -12.37 -23.34
CA ARG A 385 32.87 -12.71 -21.90
C ARG A 385 34.09 -12.09 -21.25
#